data_AF-A0A1Y2D6W5-F1
#
_entry.id   AF-A0A1Y2D6W5-F1
#
_cell.length_a   1.000
_cell.length_b   1.000
_cell.length_c   1.000
_cell.angle_alpha   90.00
_cell.angle_beta   90.00
_cell.angle_gamma   90.00
#
_symmetry.space_group_name_H-M   'P 1'
#
loop_
_entity.id
_entity.type
_entity.pdbx_description
1 polymer ?
#
loop_
_entity_poly.entity_id
_entity_poly.type
_entity_poly.pdbx_seq_one_letter_code
_entity_poly.pdbx_strand_id
1 'polypeptide(L)'
;MSNKHNKTKNDELVEKYKKYAETPEAFAVLFVKKYLNSSKGKWVDILDTNIPEYYVMEDLEFQSVECELFKRTIQPVYPEKELNMSEEDYYYKCRAITWEAAHTDIDQQRRKNIKGLKFQIVAKKVSGNKKIFTLDKNNFKEIKDSINKLSKKWEHILLQGINSDNEKSKTIKYSFNAKNFQTNIENKLDKLNKKWKEISIKPCKIEIITIKRINE
;
A
#
# COMPACT_ATOMS: atom_id res chain seq x y z
N MET A 1 -20.04 -14.63 -34.04
CA MET A 1 -21.10 -14.31 -33.06
C MET A 1 -20.49 -14.41 -31.68
N SER A 2 -20.35 -13.28 -30.98
CA SER A 2 -19.64 -13.21 -29.70
C SER A 2 -20.50 -13.84 -28.60
N ASN A 3 -19.96 -14.86 -27.93
CA ASN A 3 -20.64 -15.62 -26.90
C ASN A 3 -20.81 -14.72 -25.67
N LYS A 4 -21.99 -14.14 -25.46
CA LYS A 4 -22.33 -13.48 -24.19
C LYS A 4 -22.34 -14.56 -23.10
N HIS A 5 -21.25 -14.66 -22.34
CA HIS A 5 -21.25 -15.42 -21.09
C HIS A 5 -22.33 -14.82 -20.17
N ASN A 6 -23.40 -15.58 -19.94
CA ASN A 6 -24.36 -15.29 -18.88
C ASN A 6 -23.63 -15.48 -17.55
N LYS A 7 -23.33 -14.36 -16.89
CA LYS A 7 -22.61 -14.33 -15.61
C LYS A 7 -23.51 -14.96 -14.54
N THR A 8 -23.00 -15.95 -13.79
CA THR A 8 -23.79 -16.57 -12.72
C THR A 8 -23.89 -15.62 -11.52
N LYS A 9 -24.89 -15.80 -10.66
CA LYS A 9 -25.04 -15.02 -9.42
C LYS A 9 -23.78 -15.05 -8.54
N ASN A 10 -23.05 -16.17 -8.55
CA ASN A 10 -21.78 -16.31 -7.83
C ASN A 10 -20.66 -15.49 -8.48
N ASP A 11 -20.63 -15.41 -9.81
CA ASP A 11 -19.63 -14.61 -10.52
C ASP A 11 -19.86 -13.11 -10.28
N GLU A 12 -21.10 -12.65 -10.20
CA GLU A 12 -21.42 -11.28 -9.80
C GLU A 12 -20.97 -10.97 -8.37
N LEU A 13 -21.14 -11.92 -7.46
CA LEU A 13 -20.72 -11.77 -6.06
C LEU A 13 -19.20 -11.67 -5.94
N VAL A 14 -18.46 -12.50 -6.69
CA VAL A 14 -16.99 -12.45 -6.73
C VAL A 14 -16.50 -11.09 -7.24
N GLU A 15 -17.11 -10.52 -8.27
CA GLU A 15 -16.74 -9.17 -8.74
C GLU A 15 -16.98 -8.09 -7.69
N LYS A 16 -18.12 -8.14 -6.98
CA LYS A 16 -18.39 -7.21 -5.88
C LYS A 16 -17.34 -7.33 -4.81
N TYR A 17 -16.99 -8.56 -4.43
CA TYR A 17 -15.96 -8.81 -3.44
C TYR A 17 -14.58 -8.32 -3.90
N LYS A 18 -14.17 -8.53 -5.15
CA LYS A 18 -12.88 -8.03 -5.67
C LYS A 18 -12.78 -6.52 -5.55
N LYS A 19 -13.84 -5.80 -5.94
CA LYS A 19 -13.91 -4.33 -5.76
C LYS A 19 -13.83 -3.92 -4.29
N TYR A 20 -14.51 -4.64 -3.41
CA TYR A 20 -14.44 -4.42 -1.97
C TYR A 20 -13.03 -4.66 -1.41
N ALA A 21 -12.37 -5.73 -1.85
CA ALA A 21 -11.07 -6.17 -1.32
C ALA A 21 -9.94 -5.14 -1.54
N GLU A 22 -10.13 -4.21 -2.47
CA GLU A 22 -9.19 -3.11 -2.78
C GLU A 22 -9.51 -1.82 -1.99
N THR A 23 -10.52 -1.83 -1.11
CA THR A 23 -10.92 -0.64 -0.34
C THR A 23 -10.19 -0.51 1.00
N PRO A 24 -10.02 0.72 1.54
CA PRO A 24 -9.48 0.94 2.88
C PRO A 24 -10.22 0.15 3.98
N GLU A 25 -11.53 -0.03 3.82
CA GLU A 25 -12.37 -0.77 4.76
C GLU A 25 -11.96 -2.25 4.83
N ALA A 26 -11.74 -2.90 3.68
CA ALA A 26 -11.28 -4.29 3.63
C ALA A 26 -9.90 -4.45 4.30
N PHE A 27 -8.99 -3.51 4.07
CA PHE A 27 -7.69 -3.48 4.76
C PHE A 27 -7.87 -3.26 6.27
N ALA A 28 -8.80 -2.40 6.71
CA ALA A 28 -9.09 -2.19 8.12
C ALA A 28 -9.66 -3.46 8.79
N VAL A 29 -10.51 -4.23 8.10
CA VAL A 29 -10.99 -5.54 8.59
C VAL A 29 -9.81 -6.49 8.80
N LEU A 30 -8.87 -6.59 7.85
CA LEU A 30 -7.67 -7.42 7.97
C LEU A 30 -6.78 -6.96 9.14
N PHE A 31 -6.62 -5.65 9.31
CA PHE A 31 -5.89 -5.04 10.42
C PHE A 31 -6.51 -5.42 11.77
N VAL A 32 -7.82 -5.27 11.93
CA VAL A 32 -8.54 -5.68 13.15
C VAL A 32 -8.38 -7.17 13.41
N LYS A 33 -8.55 -8.02 12.38
CA LYS A 33 -8.39 -9.47 12.52
C LYS A 33 -6.98 -9.88 12.97
N LYS A 34 -5.96 -9.15 12.53
CA LYS A 34 -4.56 -9.39 12.87
C LYS A 34 -4.22 -8.98 14.30
N TYR A 35 -4.72 -7.82 14.76
CA TYR A 35 -4.26 -7.20 16.01
C TYR A 35 -5.26 -7.27 17.17
N LEU A 36 -6.55 -7.48 16.91
CA LEU A 36 -7.57 -7.61 17.95
C LEU A 36 -7.96 -9.08 18.15
N ASN A 37 -7.39 -9.73 19.17
CA ASN A 37 -7.71 -11.12 19.51
C ASN A 37 -9.21 -11.37 19.74
N SER A 38 -9.93 -10.39 20.30
CA SER A 38 -11.37 -10.48 20.56
C SER A 38 -12.24 -10.57 19.29
N SER A 39 -11.67 -10.31 18.11
CA SER A 39 -12.33 -10.43 16.79
C SER A 39 -12.38 -11.86 16.24
N LYS A 40 -11.65 -12.82 16.86
CA LYS A 40 -11.69 -14.23 16.48
C LYS A 40 -13.11 -14.78 16.62
N GLY A 41 -13.58 -15.49 15.58
CA GLY A 41 -14.93 -16.06 15.55
C GLY A 41 -16.07 -15.04 15.46
N LYS A 42 -15.80 -13.76 15.20
CA LYS A 42 -16.80 -12.68 15.10
C LYS A 42 -16.82 -12.04 13.71
N TRP A 43 -17.91 -11.35 13.38
CA TRP A 43 -17.90 -10.38 12.30
C TRP A 43 -17.30 -9.06 12.78
N VAL A 44 -16.61 -8.38 11.87
CA VAL A 44 -15.98 -7.09 12.12
C VAL A 44 -16.67 -6.10 11.22
N ASP A 45 -17.27 -5.09 11.81
CA ASP A 45 -17.81 -3.93 11.12
C ASP A 45 -16.88 -2.74 11.38
N ILE A 46 -16.50 -2.01 10.35
CA ILE A 46 -15.59 -0.87 10.47
C ILE A 46 -16.44 0.40 10.61
N LEU A 47 -16.22 1.13 11.71
CA LEU A 47 -16.97 2.34 12.02
C LEU A 47 -16.25 3.60 11.53
N ASP A 48 -14.93 3.65 11.75
CA ASP A 48 -14.09 4.76 11.33
C ASP A 48 -12.64 4.32 11.19
N THR A 49 -11.89 5.01 10.33
CA THR A 49 -10.46 4.79 10.12
C THR A 49 -9.73 6.11 10.02
N ASN A 50 -8.64 6.24 10.75
CA ASN A 50 -7.67 7.30 10.55
C ASN A 50 -6.41 6.73 9.90
N ILE A 51 -6.04 7.32 8.77
CA ILE A 51 -4.97 6.86 7.89
C ILE A 51 -3.91 7.97 7.82
N PRO A 52 -2.60 7.66 7.87
CA PRO A 52 -1.56 8.69 7.75
C PRO A 52 -1.58 9.38 6.38
N GLU A 53 -1.08 10.61 6.32
CA GLU A 53 -1.00 11.42 5.08
C GLU A 53 -0.23 10.71 3.94
N TYR A 54 0.74 9.88 4.32
CA TYR A 54 1.52 9.06 3.39
C TYR A 54 1.17 7.58 3.61
N TYR A 55 0.03 7.16 3.06
CA TYR A 55 -0.48 5.80 3.19
C TYR A 55 -0.16 4.95 1.97
N VAL A 56 0.36 3.75 2.23
CA VAL A 56 0.52 2.68 1.25
C VAL A 56 -0.42 1.54 1.65
N MET A 57 -1.42 1.25 0.79
CA MET A 57 -2.49 0.27 1.06
C MET A 57 -1.96 -1.12 1.44
N GLU A 58 -0.82 -1.51 0.87
CA GLU A 58 -0.21 -2.83 1.03
C GLU A 58 0.35 -3.08 2.44
N ASP A 59 0.58 -2.03 3.24
CA ASP A 59 1.25 -2.13 4.54
C ASP A 59 0.30 -2.22 5.75
N LEU A 60 -1.03 -2.21 5.53
CA LEU A 60 -2.06 -2.17 6.59
C LEU A 60 -1.84 -1.01 7.58
N GLU A 61 -1.45 0.16 7.07
CA GLU A 61 -1.10 1.33 7.87
C GLU A 61 -2.32 2.13 8.33
N PHE A 62 -2.72 1.94 9.58
CA PHE A 62 -3.74 2.76 10.23
C PHE A 62 -3.16 3.46 11.46
N GLN A 63 -3.44 4.76 11.61
CA GLN A 63 -3.21 5.49 12.85
C GLN A 63 -4.23 5.05 13.91
N SER A 64 -5.50 4.94 13.49
CA SER A 64 -6.53 4.32 14.31
C SER A 64 -7.59 3.61 13.47
N VAL A 65 -8.18 2.55 14.03
CA VAL A 65 -9.36 1.88 13.49
C VAL A 65 -10.39 1.72 14.60
N GLU A 66 -11.59 2.20 14.35
CA GLU A 66 -12.77 1.93 15.18
C GLU A 66 -13.61 0.84 14.52
N CYS A 67 -13.96 -0.18 15.31
CA CYS A 67 -14.72 -1.31 14.81
C CYS A 67 -15.77 -1.79 15.82
N GLU A 68 -16.80 -2.45 15.33
CA GLU A 68 -17.82 -3.12 16.11
C GLU A 68 -17.80 -4.63 15.83
N LEU A 69 -17.78 -5.44 16.89
CA LEU A 69 -17.69 -6.88 16.79
C LEU A 69 -19.05 -7.54 17.04
N PHE A 70 -19.54 -8.25 16.03
CA PHE A 70 -20.80 -8.99 16.10
C PHE A 70 -20.56 -10.49 16.24
N LYS A 71 -21.42 -11.17 17.01
CA LYS A 71 -21.43 -12.64 17.02
C LYS A 71 -21.91 -13.12 15.66
N ARG A 72 -21.35 -14.24 15.19
CA ARG A 72 -21.82 -14.89 13.95
C ARG A 72 -23.10 -15.65 14.24
N THR A 73 -24.20 -15.23 13.63
CA THR A 73 -25.48 -15.94 13.66
C THR A 73 -25.76 -16.62 12.33
N ILE A 74 -25.25 -16.06 11.24
CA ILE A 74 -25.22 -16.67 9.91
C ILE A 74 -23.86 -17.31 9.70
N GLN A 75 -23.83 -18.55 9.24
CA GLN A 75 -22.62 -19.23 8.80
C GLN A 75 -22.57 -19.25 7.27
N PRO A 76 -21.45 -18.86 6.65
CA PRO A 76 -21.30 -19.01 5.21
C PRO A 76 -21.33 -20.49 4.81
N VAL A 77 -22.06 -20.80 3.75
CA VAL A 77 -22.12 -22.14 3.16
C VAL A 77 -21.29 -22.13 1.89
N TYR A 78 -20.18 -22.86 1.88
CA TYR A 78 -19.27 -22.91 0.75
C TYR A 78 -19.68 -24.01 -0.23
N PRO A 79 -19.65 -23.74 -1.55
CA PRO A 79 -19.84 -24.79 -2.55
C PRO A 79 -18.66 -25.76 -2.52
N GLU A 80 -18.85 -26.95 -3.06
CA GLU A 80 -17.73 -27.83 -3.38
C GLU A 80 -16.86 -27.20 -4.49
N LYS A 81 -15.56 -27.48 -4.45
CA LYS A 81 -14.64 -27.05 -5.51
C LYS A 81 -14.94 -27.84 -6.79
N GLU A 82 -15.31 -27.13 -7.85
CA GLU A 82 -15.53 -27.72 -9.17
C GLU A 82 -14.23 -28.32 -9.72
N LEU A 83 -14.30 -29.44 -10.45
CA LEU A 83 -13.14 -30.20 -10.94
C LEU A 83 -12.13 -29.37 -11.75
N ASN A 84 -12.60 -28.37 -12.50
CA ASN A 84 -11.77 -27.54 -13.38
C ASN A 84 -11.50 -26.13 -12.82
N MET A 85 -11.81 -25.89 -11.54
CA MET A 85 -11.61 -24.57 -10.92
C MET A 85 -10.20 -24.45 -10.34
N SER A 86 -9.55 -23.31 -10.59
CA SER A 86 -8.28 -23.00 -9.93
C SER A 86 -8.47 -22.86 -8.41
N GLU A 87 -7.39 -23.02 -7.64
CA GLU A 87 -7.45 -22.77 -6.20
C GLU A 87 -7.76 -21.31 -5.88
N GLU A 88 -7.19 -20.39 -6.67
CA GLU A 88 -7.41 -18.95 -6.54
C GLU A 88 -8.88 -18.58 -6.76
N ASP A 89 -9.50 -19.11 -7.82
CA ASP A 89 -10.91 -18.85 -8.11
C ASP A 89 -11.83 -19.39 -7.01
N TYR A 90 -11.55 -20.60 -6.53
CA TYR A 90 -12.30 -21.19 -5.42
C TYR A 90 -12.17 -20.35 -4.15
N TYR A 91 -10.97 -19.85 -3.88
CA TYR A 91 -10.69 -19.00 -2.74
C TYR A 91 -11.43 -17.66 -2.82
N TYR A 92 -11.46 -17.02 -3.99
CA TYR A 92 -12.26 -15.81 -4.21
C TYR A 92 -13.76 -16.07 -4.03
N LYS A 93 -14.28 -17.21 -4.53
CA LYS A 93 -15.69 -17.61 -4.29
C LYS A 93 -15.98 -17.72 -2.79
N CYS A 94 -15.16 -18.46 -2.02
CA CYS A 94 -15.34 -18.62 -0.58
C CYS A 94 -15.24 -17.29 0.18
N ARG A 95 -14.29 -16.42 -0.18
CA ARG A 95 -14.15 -15.08 0.41
C ARG A 95 -15.37 -14.20 0.13
N ALA A 96 -15.87 -14.21 -1.10
CA ALA A 96 -17.04 -13.44 -1.48
C ALA A 96 -18.30 -13.90 -0.73
N ILE A 97 -18.49 -15.21 -0.56
CA ILE A 97 -19.58 -15.79 0.25
C ILE A 97 -19.42 -15.38 1.72
N THR A 98 -18.20 -15.45 2.27
CA THR A 98 -17.94 -15.03 3.67
C THR A 98 -18.25 -13.56 3.87
N TRP A 99 -17.84 -12.72 2.91
CA TRP A 99 -18.08 -11.28 2.92
C TRP A 99 -19.58 -10.96 2.88
N GLU A 100 -20.33 -11.58 1.97
CA GLU A 100 -21.79 -11.41 1.85
C GLU A 100 -22.51 -11.85 3.13
N ALA A 101 -22.14 -13.01 3.68
CA ALA A 101 -22.71 -13.55 4.90
C ALA A 101 -22.45 -12.60 6.09
N ALA A 102 -21.24 -12.05 6.20
CA ALA A 102 -20.90 -11.11 7.26
C ALA A 102 -21.74 -9.82 7.18
N HIS A 103 -21.83 -9.20 5.99
CA HIS A 103 -22.62 -7.97 5.79
C HIS A 103 -24.10 -8.23 6.06
N THR A 104 -24.64 -9.32 5.52
CA THR A 104 -26.04 -9.70 5.73
C THR A 104 -26.34 -9.93 7.21
N ASP A 105 -25.46 -10.63 7.93
CA ASP A 105 -25.65 -10.92 9.36
C ASP A 105 -25.58 -9.66 10.22
N ILE A 106 -24.60 -8.79 9.97
CA ILE A 106 -24.46 -7.50 10.65
C ILE A 106 -25.72 -6.66 10.40
N ASP A 107 -26.17 -6.53 9.15
CA ASP A 107 -27.37 -5.78 8.80
C ASP A 107 -28.62 -6.31 9.49
N GLN A 108 -28.80 -7.63 9.53
CA GLN A 108 -29.92 -8.26 10.23
C GLN A 108 -29.86 -8.03 11.74
N GLN A 109 -28.67 -8.09 12.34
CA GLN A 109 -28.48 -7.80 13.76
C GLN A 109 -28.78 -6.32 14.07
N ARG A 110 -28.33 -5.39 13.23
CA ARG A 110 -28.62 -3.95 13.35
C ARG A 110 -30.12 -3.67 13.26
N ARG A 111 -30.84 -4.29 12.32
CA ARG A 111 -32.31 -4.18 12.21
C ARG A 111 -33.04 -4.71 13.46
N LYS A 112 -32.42 -5.63 14.20
CA LYS A 112 -32.92 -6.16 15.48
C LYS A 112 -32.44 -5.36 16.69
N ASN A 113 -31.81 -4.20 16.49
CA ASN A 113 -31.20 -3.37 17.55
C ASN A 113 -30.13 -4.10 18.38
N ILE A 114 -29.54 -5.16 17.85
CA ILE A 114 -28.41 -5.84 18.49
C ILE A 114 -27.17 -4.98 18.24
N LYS A 115 -26.49 -4.60 19.33
CA LYS A 115 -25.22 -3.87 19.28
C LYS A 115 -24.06 -4.83 19.51
N GLY A 116 -23.00 -4.67 18.73
CA GLY A 116 -21.75 -5.36 18.92
C GLY A 116 -20.87 -4.71 19.98
N LEU A 117 -19.73 -5.32 20.24
CA LEU A 117 -18.72 -4.74 21.12
C LEU A 117 -17.84 -3.79 20.32
N LYS A 118 -17.77 -2.52 20.73
CA LYS A 118 -16.98 -1.52 20.01
C LYS A 118 -15.56 -1.43 20.56
N PHE A 119 -14.61 -1.27 19.66
CA PHE A 119 -13.19 -1.14 19.98
C PHE A 119 -12.55 -0.05 19.14
N GLN A 120 -11.59 0.65 19.73
CA GLN A 120 -10.65 1.52 19.05
C GLN A 120 -9.26 0.91 19.19
N ILE A 121 -8.58 0.71 18.06
CA ILE A 121 -7.19 0.27 17.98
C ILE A 121 -6.38 1.47 17.48
N VAL A 122 -5.35 1.86 18.23
CA VAL A 122 -4.41 2.91 17.84
C VAL A 122 -3.05 2.26 17.59
N ALA A 123 -2.43 2.59 16.46
CA ALA A 123 -1.16 2.03 16.07
C ALA A 123 -0.23 3.09 15.46
N LYS A 124 1.06 2.76 15.42
CA LYS A 124 2.07 3.51 14.69
C LYS A 124 2.91 2.57 13.85
N LYS A 125 3.32 3.03 12.68
CA LYS A 125 4.37 2.37 11.89
C LYS A 125 5.72 2.77 12.46
N VAL A 126 6.54 1.77 12.80
CA VAL A 126 7.91 1.93 13.28
C VAL A 126 8.84 1.29 12.27
N SER A 127 9.78 2.06 11.71
CA SER A 127 10.84 1.56 10.84
C SER A 127 12.19 1.81 11.49
N GLY A 128 12.74 0.79 12.17
CA GLY A 128 14.06 0.88 12.81
C GLY A 128 14.33 2.15 13.64
N ASN A 129 15.61 2.42 13.91
CA ASN A 129 16.06 3.50 14.82
C ASN A 129 16.10 4.92 14.21
N LYS A 130 15.52 5.19 13.04
CA LYS A 130 15.44 6.57 12.52
C LYS A 130 14.14 6.77 11.75
N LYS A 131 13.44 7.86 12.09
CA LYS A 131 12.27 8.42 11.41
C LYS A 131 12.30 8.05 9.93
N ILE A 132 11.25 7.36 9.48
CA ILE A 132 10.96 7.17 8.07
C ILE A 132 10.98 8.57 7.47
N PHE A 133 11.92 8.84 6.58
CA PHE A 133 11.88 10.02 5.74
C PHE A 133 10.72 9.81 4.78
N THR A 134 9.50 10.11 5.23
CA THR A 134 8.47 10.54 4.30
C THR A 134 9.08 11.67 3.48
N LEU A 135 8.85 11.65 2.16
CA LEU A 135 9.20 12.76 1.27
C LEU A 135 8.35 13.97 1.70
N ASP A 136 8.79 14.66 2.75
CA ASP A 136 8.24 15.92 3.16
C ASP A 136 8.78 17.05 2.26
N LYS A 137 8.15 18.22 2.37
CA LYS A 137 8.48 19.39 1.56
C LYS A 137 9.95 19.84 1.73
N ASN A 138 10.57 19.52 2.86
CA ASN A 138 11.95 19.88 3.17
C ASN A 138 12.94 18.90 2.51
N ASN A 139 12.65 17.59 2.55
CA ASN A 139 13.42 16.55 1.86
C ASN A 139 13.31 16.70 0.34
N PHE A 140 12.11 17.02 -0.18
CA PHE A 140 11.94 17.32 -1.60
C PHE A 140 12.72 18.57 -2.02
N LYS A 141 12.77 19.61 -1.16
CA LYS A 141 13.58 20.80 -1.42
C LYS A 141 15.07 20.49 -1.39
N GLU A 142 15.57 19.70 -0.43
CA GLU A 142 16.98 19.28 -0.41
C GLU A 142 17.37 18.41 -1.61
N ILE A 143 16.49 17.50 -2.03
CA ILE A 143 16.70 16.67 -3.22
C ILE A 143 16.68 17.54 -4.47
N LYS A 144 15.71 18.46 -4.58
CA LYS A 144 15.60 19.41 -5.70
C LYS A 144 16.78 20.39 -5.74
N ASP A 145 17.23 20.90 -4.59
CA ASP A 145 18.38 21.79 -4.47
C ASP A 145 19.69 21.05 -4.74
N SER A 146 19.78 19.77 -4.37
CA SER A 146 20.92 18.91 -4.73
C SER A 146 20.94 18.63 -6.24
N ILE A 147 19.78 18.37 -6.86
CA ILE A 147 19.64 18.22 -8.31
C ILE A 147 19.95 19.54 -9.03
N ASN A 148 19.53 20.69 -8.50
CA ASN A 148 19.79 22.02 -9.07
C ASN A 148 21.24 22.48 -8.85
N LYS A 149 21.87 22.15 -7.73
CA LYS A 149 23.28 22.41 -7.46
C LYS A 149 24.16 21.51 -8.32
N LEU A 150 23.72 20.28 -8.56
CA LEU A 150 24.26 19.45 -9.63
C LEU A 150 24.05 20.18 -10.96
N SER A 151 22.82 20.60 -11.34
CA SER A 151 22.46 21.37 -12.57
C SER A 151 23.46 22.48 -12.90
N LYS A 152 23.72 23.38 -11.95
CA LYS A 152 24.71 24.47 -12.08
C LYS A 152 26.16 23.99 -12.22
N LYS A 153 26.50 22.85 -11.61
CA LYS A 153 27.81 22.20 -11.79
C LYS A 153 27.92 21.49 -13.15
N TRP A 154 26.81 21.02 -13.75
CA TRP A 154 26.79 20.53 -15.14
C TRP A 154 26.98 21.67 -16.13
N GLU A 155 26.39 22.86 -15.90
CA GLU A 155 26.68 24.05 -16.72
C GLU A 155 28.18 24.41 -16.66
N HIS A 156 28.78 24.37 -15.46
CA HIS A 156 30.22 24.63 -15.32
C HIS A 156 31.09 23.55 -15.97
N ILE A 157 30.73 22.26 -15.88
CA ILE A 157 31.47 21.14 -16.50
C ILE A 157 31.27 21.11 -18.04
N LEU A 158 30.11 21.51 -18.55
CA LEU A 158 29.85 21.71 -19.98
C LEU A 158 30.67 22.90 -20.53
N LEU A 159 30.89 23.93 -19.72
CA LEU A 159 31.74 25.10 -20.05
C LEU A 159 33.25 24.82 -19.90
N GLN A 160 33.65 23.82 -19.11
CA GLN A 160 35.05 23.43 -18.88
C GLN A 160 35.54 22.32 -19.84
N GLY A 161 34.89 22.16 -21.00
CA GLY A 161 35.50 21.43 -22.12
C GLY A 161 36.91 21.98 -22.36
N ILE A 162 37.91 21.13 -22.13
CA ILE A 162 39.35 21.45 -22.12
C ILE A 162 39.71 22.28 -23.37
N ASN A 163 40.27 23.49 -23.15
CA ASN A 163 41.02 24.20 -24.18
C ASN A 163 42.19 23.32 -24.61
N SER A 164 42.15 22.76 -25.82
CA SER A 164 43.37 22.48 -26.55
C SER A 164 43.51 23.55 -27.64
N ASP A 165 44.36 24.53 -27.37
CA ASP A 165 44.78 25.48 -28.40
C ASP A 165 45.49 24.69 -29.50
N ASN A 166 44.82 24.57 -30.64
CA ASN A 166 45.48 24.23 -31.89
C ASN A 166 45.53 25.55 -32.67
N GLU A 167 46.65 26.27 -32.58
CA GLU A 167 46.85 27.64 -33.09
C GLU A 167 46.63 27.83 -34.61
N LYS A 168 46.14 26.82 -35.34
CA LYS A 168 45.97 26.87 -36.81
C LYS A 168 44.58 26.57 -37.34
N SER A 169 43.56 26.39 -36.50
CA SER A 169 42.17 26.28 -36.99
C SER A 169 41.17 26.99 -36.08
N LYS A 170 40.43 27.97 -36.62
CA LYS A 170 39.32 28.69 -35.96
C LYS A 170 38.07 27.81 -35.72
N THR A 171 38.23 26.54 -35.40
CA THR A 171 37.14 25.62 -35.10
C THR A 171 37.46 24.87 -33.82
N ILE A 172 36.82 25.31 -32.73
CA ILE A 172 36.86 24.64 -31.43
C ILE A 172 36.13 23.30 -31.60
N LYS A 173 36.86 22.19 -31.53
CA LYS A 173 36.27 20.84 -31.52
C LYS A 173 36.09 20.38 -30.09
N TYR A 174 34.84 20.38 -29.63
CA TYR A 174 34.45 19.74 -28.38
C TYR A 174 34.40 18.22 -28.58
N SER A 175 35.32 17.45 -27.99
CA SER A 175 35.18 16.00 -27.90
C SER A 175 34.55 15.63 -26.57
N PHE A 176 33.26 15.31 -26.58
CA PHE A 176 32.57 14.73 -25.43
C PHE A 176 32.87 13.23 -25.36
N ASN A 177 33.53 12.76 -24.31
CA ASN A 177 33.53 11.33 -23.99
C ASN A 177 32.19 10.97 -23.34
N ALA A 178 31.15 10.88 -24.17
CA ALA A 178 29.77 10.61 -23.76
C ALA A 178 29.65 9.31 -22.94
N LYS A 179 30.53 8.34 -23.20
CA LYS A 179 30.54 7.04 -22.52
C LYS A 179 30.92 7.18 -21.04
N ASN A 180 31.99 7.92 -20.73
CA ASN A 180 32.41 8.17 -19.35
C ASN A 180 31.36 8.96 -18.55
N PHE A 181 30.64 9.86 -19.22
CA PHE A 181 29.59 10.67 -18.63
C PHE A 181 28.34 9.85 -18.29
N GLN A 182 27.87 9.04 -19.24
CA GLN A 182 26.76 8.12 -19.07
C GLN A 182 27.03 7.14 -17.94
N THR A 183 28.22 6.52 -17.91
CA THR A 183 28.64 5.61 -16.85
C THR A 183 28.62 6.27 -15.47
N ASN A 184 28.96 7.56 -15.37
CA ASN A 184 28.97 8.26 -14.07
C ASN A 184 27.54 8.59 -13.58
N ILE A 185 26.62 8.86 -14.50
CA ILE A 185 25.18 9.01 -14.19
C ILE A 185 24.60 7.68 -13.73
N GLU A 186 24.82 6.63 -14.51
CA GLU A 186 24.33 5.27 -14.23
C GLU A 186 24.84 4.80 -12.86
N ASN A 187 26.12 4.99 -12.55
CA ASN A 187 26.70 4.63 -11.25
C ASN A 187 26.10 5.40 -10.06
N LYS A 188 25.70 6.66 -10.27
CA LYS A 188 25.07 7.46 -9.20
C LYS A 188 23.60 7.10 -9.00
N LEU A 189 22.87 6.85 -10.09
CA LEU A 189 21.51 6.33 -10.04
C LEU A 189 21.48 4.95 -9.39
N ASP A 190 22.44 4.09 -9.72
CA ASP A 190 22.57 2.77 -9.11
C ASP A 190 22.87 2.85 -7.61
N LYS A 191 23.76 3.76 -7.18
CA LYS A 191 23.99 4.04 -5.76
C LYS A 191 22.74 4.54 -5.03
N LEU A 192 21.95 5.40 -5.66
CA LEU A 192 20.68 5.87 -5.09
C LEU A 192 19.65 4.75 -5.00
N ASN A 193 19.52 3.94 -6.04
CA ASN A 193 18.64 2.77 -6.07
C ASN A 193 19.05 1.74 -5.02
N LYS A 194 20.36 1.50 -4.85
CA LYS A 194 20.88 0.60 -3.82
C LYS A 194 20.60 1.12 -2.42
N LYS A 195 20.82 2.41 -2.15
CA LYS A 195 20.44 3.03 -0.87
C LYS A 195 18.93 2.98 -0.62
N TRP A 196 18.13 3.23 -1.65
CA TRP A 196 16.68 3.12 -1.56
C TRP A 196 16.28 1.68 -1.22
N LYS A 197 16.83 0.68 -1.91
CA LYS A 197 16.64 -0.75 -1.59
C LYS A 197 17.07 -1.08 -0.17
N GLU A 198 18.24 -0.65 0.29
CA GLU A 198 18.71 -0.86 1.66
C GLU A 198 17.78 -0.24 2.72
N ILE A 199 17.14 0.90 2.40
CA ILE A 199 16.16 1.57 3.27
C ILE A 199 14.81 0.87 3.22
N SER A 200 14.34 0.46 2.04
CA SER A 200 13.07 -0.25 1.85
C SER A 200 13.11 -1.71 2.33
N ILE A 201 14.31 -2.29 2.48
CA ILE A 201 14.53 -3.61 3.09
C ILE A 201 14.42 -3.57 4.63
N LYS A 202 14.48 -2.40 5.28
CA LYS A 202 14.30 -2.35 6.74
C LYS A 202 12.85 -2.70 7.07
N PRO A 203 12.60 -3.78 7.84
CA PRO A 203 11.25 -4.23 8.12
C PRO A 203 10.53 -3.14 8.90
N CYS A 204 9.53 -2.54 8.27
CA CYS A 204 8.60 -1.68 8.97
C CYS A 204 7.68 -2.59 9.80
N LYS A 205 7.49 -2.23 11.07
CA LYS A 205 6.62 -2.95 11.99
C LYS A 205 5.50 -2.04 12.43
N ILE A 206 4.27 -2.56 12.43
CA ILE A 206 3.17 -1.93 13.12
C ILE A 206 3.29 -2.24 14.61
N GLU A 207 3.36 -1.20 15.42
CA GLU A 207 3.31 -1.28 16.88
C GLU A 207 1.93 -0.81 17.35
N ILE A 208 1.22 -1.69 18.05
CA ILE A 208 -0.06 -1.35 18.67
C ILE A 208 0.22 -0.53 19.92
N ILE A 209 -0.26 0.71 19.93
CA ILE A 209 -0.10 1.63 21.06
C ILE A 209 -1.16 1.34 22.11
N THR A 210 -2.43 1.28 21.68
CA THR A 210 -3.55 0.99 22.58
C THR A 210 -4.65 0.22 21.86
N ILE A 211 -5.30 -0.67 22.60
CA ILE A 211 -6.60 -1.23 22.24
C ILE A 211 -7.55 -0.89 23.39
N LYS A 212 -8.63 -0.18 23.08
CA LYS A 212 -9.63 0.21 24.08
C LYS A 212 -11.00 -0.28 23.63
N ARG A 213 -11.79 -0.78 24.58
CA ARG A 213 -13.22 -0.99 24.37
C ARG A 213 -13.90 0.36 24.55
N ILE A 214 -14.68 0.77 23.57
CA ILE A 214 -15.39 2.06 23.55
C ILE A 214 -16.89 1.80 23.67
N ASN A 215 -17.32 1.35 24.86
CA ASN A 215 -18.74 1.16 25.14
C ASN A 215 -19.20 2.24 26.12
N GLU A 216 -20.20 3.01 25.68
CA GLU A 216 -21.31 3.54 26.47
C GLU A 216 -22.62 2.94 25.91
#